data_AF-A0A829AG13-F1
#
_entry.id   AF-A0A829AG13-F1
#
_cell.length_a   1.000
_cell.length_b   1.000
_cell.length_c   1.000
_cell.angle_alpha   90.00
_cell.angle_beta   90.00
_cell.angle_gamma   90.00
#
_symmetry.space_group_name_H-M   'P 1'
#
loop_
_entity.id
_entity.type
_entity.pdbx_description
1 polymer ?
#
loop_
_entity_poly.entity_id
_entity_poly.type
_entity_poly.pdbx_seq_one_letter_code
_entity_poly.pdbx_strand_id
1 'polypeptide(L)'
;MILITAADDIETIKNVIRYGALDYLIKPFTLQRFQLAIEKYLAFSQTIQTTEKADQKLIDQVFNHTTPIHETPSFIDLPKGLSKLTLKKISASILKEETIFSTKELAQKSALSRISVKKYLNFLVEQDILNERIRYLEIGRPLTCYELTKNGRKKLTDYC
;
A
#
# COMPACT_ATOMS: atom_id res chain seq x y z
N MET A 1 13.87 -16.26 11.81
CA MET A 1 14.36 -16.79 10.51
C MET A 1 13.48 -16.26 9.39
N ILE A 2 14.08 -15.75 8.30
CA ILE A 2 13.34 -15.39 7.08
C ILE A 2 13.54 -16.54 6.08
N LEU A 3 12.47 -17.15 5.60
CA LEU A 3 12.58 -18.17 4.56
C LEU A 3 12.48 -17.52 3.17
N ILE A 4 13.37 -17.91 2.25
CA ILE A 4 13.29 -17.53 0.83
C ILE A 4 13.12 -18.81 0.02
N THR A 5 11.99 -18.95 -0.68
CA THR A 5 11.65 -20.15 -1.45
C THR A 5 11.22 -19.82 -2.87
N ALA A 6 11.43 -20.76 -3.79
CA ALA A 6 10.83 -20.74 -5.12
C ALA A 6 9.52 -21.56 -5.18
N ALA A 7 9.28 -22.39 -4.16
CA ALA A 7 8.06 -23.18 -4.03
C ALA A 7 6.93 -22.30 -3.49
N ASP A 8 5.87 -22.17 -4.27
CA ASP A 8 4.56 -21.61 -3.92
C ASP A 8 3.63 -22.66 -3.29
N ASP A 9 4.14 -23.88 -3.05
CA ASP A 9 3.41 -24.96 -2.41
C ASP A 9 2.98 -24.58 -0.98
N ILE A 10 1.67 -24.56 -0.80
CA ILE A 10 0.98 -24.19 0.43
C ILE A 10 1.33 -25.17 1.57
N GLU A 11 1.60 -26.44 1.27
CA GLU A 11 1.96 -27.43 2.29
C GLU A 11 3.34 -27.14 2.87
N THR A 12 4.31 -26.82 2.02
CA THR A 12 5.64 -26.33 2.42
C THR A 12 5.54 -25.05 3.25
N ILE A 13 4.71 -24.08 2.84
CA ILE A 13 4.50 -22.82 3.59
C ILE A 13 3.91 -23.08 4.98
N LYS A 14 2.90 -23.96 5.08
CA LYS A 14 2.27 -24.34 6.36
C LYS A 14 3.27 -24.97 7.32
N ASN A 15 4.13 -25.86 6.82
CA ASN A 15 5.17 -26.49 7.63
C ASN A 15 6.16 -25.44 8.16
N VAL A 16 6.58 -24.50 7.32
CA VAL A 16 7.49 -23.42 7.68
C VAL A 16 6.92 -22.50 8.75
N ILE A 17 5.62 -22.16 8.66
CA ILE A 17 4.94 -21.38 9.69
C ILE A 17 4.92 -22.15 11.02
N ARG A 18 4.65 -23.46 10.98
CA ARG A 18 4.67 -24.32 12.18
C ARG A 18 6.04 -24.41 12.84
N TYR A 19 7.11 -24.28 12.07
CA TYR A 19 8.49 -24.25 12.60
C TYR A 19 8.91 -22.88 13.14
N GLY A 20 8.00 -21.90 13.21
CA GLY A 20 8.27 -20.59 13.82
C GLY A 20 9.09 -19.66 12.93
N ALA A 21 8.94 -19.76 11.61
CA ALA A 21 9.51 -18.77 10.71
C ALA A 21 8.93 -17.37 11.00
N LEU A 22 9.81 -16.37 11.04
CA LEU A 22 9.46 -14.97 11.33
C LEU A 22 8.82 -14.30 10.11
N ASP A 23 9.30 -14.63 8.91
CA ASP A 23 8.77 -14.13 7.65
C ASP A 23 9.11 -15.10 6.50
N TYR A 24 8.41 -14.96 5.37
CA TYR A 24 8.63 -15.76 4.16
C TYR A 24 8.61 -14.91 2.88
N LEU A 25 9.49 -15.21 1.93
CA LEU A 25 9.53 -14.64 0.59
C LEU A 25 9.46 -15.73 -0.46
N ILE A 26 8.46 -15.62 -1.33
CA ILE A 26 8.32 -16.45 -2.52
C ILE A 26 8.92 -15.69 -3.70
N LYS A 27 9.78 -16.35 -4.49
CA LYS A 27 10.33 -15.76 -5.72
C LYS A 27 9.29 -15.78 -6.85
N PRO A 28 9.28 -14.75 -7.73
CA PRO A 28 10.07 -13.53 -7.66
C PRO A 28 9.47 -12.52 -6.67
N PHE A 29 10.31 -11.90 -5.84
CA PHE A 29 9.92 -10.86 -4.90
C PHE A 29 10.56 -9.51 -5.27
N THR A 30 9.94 -8.42 -4.83
CA THR A 30 10.46 -7.06 -5.02
C THR A 30 11.58 -6.75 -4.02
N LEU A 31 12.46 -5.81 -4.35
CA LEU A 31 13.48 -5.34 -3.40
C LEU A 31 12.85 -4.79 -2.12
N GLN A 32 11.69 -4.12 -2.27
CA GLN A 32 10.89 -3.58 -1.18
C GLN A 32 10.41 -4.68 -0.23
N ARG A 33 9.87 -5.79 -0.77
CA ARG A 33 9.43 -6.93 0.04
C ARG A 33 10.59 -7.56 0.81
N PHE A 34 11.77 -7.60 0.21
CA PHE A 34 12.99 -8.07 0.85
C PHE A 34 13.45 -7.14 1.99
N GLN A 35 13.47 -5.82 1.75
CA GLN A 35 13.79 -4.83 2.79
C GLN A 35 12.86 -4.93 3.99
N LEU A 36 11.55 -5.04 3.75
CA LEU A 36 10.55 -5.18 4.81
C LEU A 36 10.80 -6.42 5.68
N ALA A 37 11.15 -7.56 5.06
CA ALA A 37 11.45 -8.78 5.81
C ALA A 37 12.69 -8.62 6.71
N ILE A 38 13.72 -7.92 6.21
CA ILE A 38 14.93 -7.62 6.98
C ILE A 38 14.63 -6.65 8.12
N GLU A 39 13.85 -5.59 7.89
CA GLU A 39 13.45 -4.64 8.93
C GLU A 39 12.69 -5.33 10.06
N LYS A 40 11.75 -6.21 9.73
CA LYS A 40 11.03 -7.04 10.72
C LYS A 40 11.97 -7.91 11.54
N TYR A 41 12.97 -8.52 10.89
CA TYR A 41 13.98 -9.33 11.57
C TYR A 41 14.85 -8.51 12.52
N LEU A 42 15.30 -7.33 12.09
CA LEU A 42 16.11 -6.44 12.93
C LEU A 42 15.33 -5.94 14.15
N ALA A 43 14.09 -5.50 13.95
CA ALA A 43 13.21 -5.08 15.04
C ALA A 43 12.99 -6.22 16.05
N PHE A 44 12.67 -7.42 15.57
CA PHE A 44 12.54 -8.61 16.40
C PHE A 44 13.83 -8.91 17.19
N SER A 45 14.98 -8.92 16.52
CA SER A 45 16.28 -9.19 17.15
C SER A 45 16.60 -8.17 18.24
N GLN A 46 16.31 -6.89 18.01
CA GLN A 46 16.55 -5.83 18.97
C GLN A 46 15.67 -5.98 20.22
N THR A 47 14.37 -6.27 20.04
CA THR A 47 13.43 -6.47 21.16
C THR A 47 13.81 -7.66 22.03
N ILE A 48 14.25 -8.77 21.42
CA ILE A 48 14.69 -9.95 22.16
C ILE A 48 16.01 -9.71 22.89
N GLN A 49 16.97 -9.01 22.28
CA GLN A 49 18.28 -8.74 22.91
C GLN A 49 18.20 -7.75 24.08
N THR A 50 17.26 -6.81 24.06
CA THR A 50 17.13 -5.79 25.10
C THR A 50 16.28 -6.23 26.29
N THR A 51 15.73 -7.45 26.27
CA THR A 51 14.76 -7.90 27.26
C THR A 51 15.29 -9.07 28.09
N GLU A 52 15.54 -8.82 29.38
CA GLU A 52 15.97 -9.86 30.34
C GLU A 52 14.78 -10.65 30.95
N LYS A 53 13.56 -10.11 30.88
CA LYS A 53 12.32 -10.77 31.34
C LYS A 53 11.19 -10.58 30.34
N ALA A 54 10.65 -11.69 29.84
CA ALA A 54 9.46 -11.64 28.99
C ALA A 54 8.23 -11.25 29.82
N ASP A 55 7.67 -10.08 29.53
CA ASP A 55 6.33 -9.68 29.98
C ASP A 55 5.35 -9.85 28.81
N GLN A 56 4.07 -10.10 29.11
CA GLN A 56 3.02 -10.34 28.12
C GLN A 56 2.95 -9.20 27.09
N LYS A 57 3.17 -7.94 27.51
CA LYS A 57 3.21 -6.78 26.60
C LYS A 57 4.32 -6.87 25.56
N LEU A 58 5.47 -7.41 25.94
CA LEU A 58 6.60 -7.60 25.03
C LEU A 58 6.32 -8.74 24.07
N ILE A 59 5.74 -9.84 24.57
CA ILE A 59 5.27 -10.96 23.76
C ILE A 59 4.27 -10.45 22.72
N ASP A 60 3.27 -9.67 23.14
CA ASP A 60 2.26 -9.10 22.26
C ASP A 60 2.87 -8.14 21.22
N GLN A 61 3.86 -7.32 21.59
CA GLN A 61 4.59 -6.48 20.63
C GLN A 61 5.34 -7.32 19.59
N VAL A 62 6.09 -8.32 20.04
CA VAL A 62 6.86 -9.22 19.20
C VAL A 62 5.95 -10.00 18.25
N PHE A 63 4.83 -10.53 18.76
CA PHE A 63 3.84 -11.27 17.98
C PHE A 63 3.04 -10.36 17.04
N ASN A 64 2.70 -9.13 17.42
CA ASN A 64 2.04 -8.17 16.53
C ASN A 64 2.94 -7.76 15.34
N HIS A 65 4.27 -7.78 15.50
CA HIS A 65 5.19 -7.62 14.38
C HIS A 65 5.28 -8.84 13.44
N THR A 66 4.93 -10.04 13.94
CA THR A 66 5.03 -11.33 13.20
C THR A 66 3.72 -11.82 12.61
N THR A 67 2.59 -11.58 13.27
CA THR A 67 1.29 -11.82 12.65
C THR A 67 1.16 -10.89 11.46
N PRO A 68 0.73 -11.37 10.28
CA PRO A 68 0.17 -10.49 9.27
C PRO A 68 -1.16 -10.00 9.85
N ILE A 69 -1.08 -9.01 10.75
CA ILE A 69 -2.20 -8.18 11.11
C ILE A 69 -2.53 -7.47 9.82
N HIS A 70 -3.55 -8.00 9.14
CA HIS A 70 -4.51 -7.16 8.46
C HIS A 70 -4.63 -5.88 9.27
N GLU A 71 -4.16 -4.76 8.69
CA GLU A 71 -4.26 -3.39 9.22
C GLU A 71 -3.04 -2.90 10.04
N THR A 72 -1.94 -2.60 9.34
CA THR A 72 -1.50 -1.19 9.19
C THR A 72 -0.90 -1.01 7.78
N PRO A 73 -1.27 0.05 7.03
CA PRO A 73 -0.96 0.19 5.61
C PRO A 73 0.42 0.84 5.42
N SER A 74 1.49 0.09 5.60
CA SER A 74 2.83 0.55 5.23
C SER A 74 3.25 -0.14 3.93
N PHE A 75 3.26 0.69 2.88
CA PHE A 75 3.82 0.45 1.55
C PHE A 75 2.97 -0.38 0.58
N ILE A 76 1.97 0.27 -0.01
CA ILE A 76 1.46 -0.20 -1.31
C ILE A 76 2.62 -0.14 -2.31
N ASP A 77 3.04 -1.32 -2.78
CA ASP A 77 3.99 -1.48 -3.88
C ASP A 77 3.44 -0.75 -5.10
N LEU A 78 4.05 0.39 -5.41
CA LEU A 78 3.62 1.21 -6.53
C LEU A 78 3.97 0.50 -7.85
N PRO A 79 3.01 0.35 -8.80
CA PRO A 79 3.30 -0.24 -10.09
C PRO A 79 4.51 0.42 -10.76
N LYS A 80 5.33 -0.38 -11.46
CA LYS A 80 6.51 0.12 -12.19
C LYS A 80 6.09 1.30 -13.08
N GLY A 81 6.76 2.44 -12.92
CA GLY A 81 6.47 3.67 -13.67
C GLY A 81 5.60 4.70 -12.93
N LEU A 82 5.22 4.44 -11.68
CA LEU A 82 4.64 5.44 -10.77
C LEU A 82 5.68 5.86 -9.73
N SER A 83 5.73 7.16 -9.44
CA SER A 83 6.64 7.77 -8.47
C SER A 83 5.88 8.14 -7.20
N LYS A 84 6.45 7.79 -6.05
CA LYS A 84 5.91 8.14 -4.72
C LYS A 84 5.74 9.65 -4.55
N LEU A 85 6.72 10.45 -5.01
CA LEU A 85 6.68 11.91 -4.90
C LEU A 85 5.51 12.49 -5.70
N THR A 86 5.28 11.96 -6.89
CA THR A 86 4.17 12.38 -7.75
C THR A 86 2.83 11.92 -7.19
N LEU A 87 2.75 10.70 -6.64
CA LEU A 87 1.56 10.21 -5.97
C LEU A 87 1.20 11.06 -4.75
N LYS A 88 2.18 11.44 -3.92
CA LYS A 88 1.98 12.33 -2.76
C LYS A 88 1.42 13.69 -3.20
N LYS A 89 1.97 14.27 -4.27
CA LYS A 89 1.48 15.53 -4.85
C LYS A 89 0.04 15.42 -5.36
N ILE A 90 -0.29 14.32 -6.04
CA ILE A 90 -1.64 14.05 -6.55
C ILE A 90 -2.61 13.81 -5.40
N SER A 91 -2.22 13.01 -4.40
CA SER A 91 -3.03 12.70 -3.21
C SER A 91 -3.36 13.97 -2.42
N ALA A 92 -2.36 14.82 -2.19
CA ALA A 92 -2.56 16.11 -1.53
C ALA A 92 -3.46 17.05 -2.36
N SER A 93 -3.44 16.95 -3.68
CA SER A 93 -4.35 17.71 -4.55
C SER A 93 -5.78 17.19 -4.46
N ILE A 94 -5.96 15.86 -4.42
CA ILE A 94 -7.27 15.21 -4.28
C ILE A 94 -7.89 15.50 -2.91
N LEU A 95 -7.11 15.52 -1.82
CA LEU A 95 -7.62 15.81 -0.47
C LEU A 95 -8.20 17.23 -0.33
N LYS A 96 -7.77 18.16 -1.19
CA LYS A 96 -8.32 19.52 -1.29
C LYS A 96 -9.63 19.58 -2.06
N GLU A 97 -9.97 18.53 -2.82
CA GLU A 97 -11.26 18.45 -3.50
C GLU A 97 -12.31 17.89 -2.52
N GLU A 98 -13.35 18.67 -2.28
CA GLU A 98 -14.51 18.23 -1.47
C GLU A 98 -15.61 17.60 -2.34
N THR A 99 -15.47 17.65 -3.67
CA THR A 99 -16.50 17.25 -4.64
C THR A 99 -15.93 16.38 -5.77
N ILE A 100 -16.80 15.95 -6.68
CA ILE A 100 -16.46 15.15 -7.87
C ILE A 100 -15.51 15.96 -8.77
N PHE A 101 -14.41 15.36 -9.20
CA PHE A 101 -13.42 16.00 -10.07
C PHE A 101 -13.09 15.15 -11.31
N SER A 102 -12.63 15.78 -12.38
CA SER A 102 -12.18 15.13 -13.60
C SER A 102 -10.65 15.02 -13.68
N THR A 103 -10.15 14.11 -14.51
CA THR A 103 -8.70 14.02 -14.80
C THR A 103 -8.14 15.37 -15.30
N LYS A 104 -8.92 16.12 -16.07
CA LYS A 104 -8.51 17.41 -16.64
C LYS A 104 -8.28 18.46 -15.55
N GLU A 105 -9.23 18.58 -14.63
CA GLU A 105 -9.15 19.55 -13.53
C GLU A 105 -7.98 19.23 -12.61
N LEU A 106 -7.82 17.95 -12.25
CA LEU A 106 -6.73 17.54 -11.38
C LEU A 106 -5.35 17.71 -12.04
N ALA A 107 -5.24 17.45 -13.35
CA ALA A 107 -4.01 17.68 -14.10
C ALA A 107 -3.61 19.16 -14.14
N GLN A 108 -4.58 20.06 -14.32
CA GLN A 108 -4.34 21.51 -14.26
C GLN A 108 -3.86 21.94 -12.87
N LYS A 109 -4.52 21.48 -11.80
CA LYS A 109 -4.21 21.84 -10.41
C LYS A 109 -2.86 21.28 -9.93
N SER A 110 -2.51 20.07 -10.36
CA SER A 110 -1.24 19.41 -9.98
C SER A 110 -0.04 19.79 -10.86
N ALA A 111 -0.25 20.58 -11.92
CA ALA A 111 0.74 20.92 -12.95
C ALA A 111 1.44 19.67 -13.51
N LEU A 112 0.65 18.64 -13.82
CA LEU A 112 1.11 17.36 -14.38
C LEU A 112 0.40 17.06 -15.70
N SER A 113 1.02 16.21 -16.53
CA SER A 113 0.38 15.78 -17.77
C SER A 113 -0.91 15.00 -17.49
N ARG A 114 -1.93 15.14 -18.35
CA ARG A 114 -3.20 14.39 -18.20
C ARG A 114 -2.98 12.88 -18.22
N ILE A 115 -2.04 12.40 -19.05
CA ILE A 115 -1.70 10.97 -19.16
C ILE A 115 -1.07 10.48 -17.86
N SER A 116 -0.16 11.25 -17.28
CA SER A 116 0.43 10.94 -15.97
C SER A 116 -0.67 10.87 -14.92
N VAL A 117 -1.49 11.91 -14.78
CA VAL A 117 -2.57 11.96 -13.78
C VAL A 117 -3.54 10.80 -13.93
N LYS A 118 -3.97 10.46 -15.16
CA LYS A 118 -4.85 9.30 -15.41
C LYS A 118 -4.26 7.99 -14.87
N LYS A 119 -2.95 7.76 -15.04
CA LYS A 119 -2.29 6.55 -14.50
C LYS A 119 -2.38 6.48 -12.96
N TYR A 120 -2.13 7.59 -12.27
CA TYR A 120 -2.25 7.63 -10.80
C TYR A 120 -3.70 7.49 -10.34
N LEU A 121 -4.66 8.10 -11.06
CA LEU A 121 -6.08 7.95 -10.74
C LEU A 121 -6.56 6.52 -10.93
N ASN A 122 -6.16 5.85 -12.02
CA ASN A 122 -6.49 4.44 -12.24
C ASN A 122 -5.93 3.57 -11.11
N PHE A 123 -4.68 3.80 -10.70
CA PHE A 123 -4.10 3.10 -9.55
C PHE A 123 -4.92 3.35 -8.27
N LEU A 124 -5.31 4.59 -7.97
CA LEU A 124 -6.14 4.90 -6.80
C LEU A 124 -7.55 4.28 -6.87
N VAL A 125 -8.11 4.08 -8.07
CA VAL A 125 -9.35 3.33 -8.28
C VAL A 125 -9.13 1.84 -8.02
N GLU A 126 -8.05 1.25 -8.53
CA GLU A 126 -7.69 -0.15 -8.26
C GLU A 126 -7.48 -0.42 -6.76
N GLN A 127 -7.03 0.58 -6.00
CA GLN A 127 -6.89 0.50 -4.54
C GLN A 127 -8.18 0.82 -3.75
N ASP A 128 -9.33 0.99 -4.43
CA ASP A 128 -10.64 1.30 -3.83
C ASP A 128 -10.64 2.63 -3.03
N ILE A 129 -9.76 3.56 -3.40
CA ILE A 129 -9.65 4.90 -2.79
C ILE A 129 -10.55 5.90 -3.52
N LEU A 130 -10.70 5.72 -4.83
CA LEU A 130 -11.54 6.54 -5.69
C LEU A 130 -12.58 5.68 -6.40
N ASN A 131 -13.78 6.22 -6.57
CA ASN A 131 -14.76 5.69 -7.52
C ASN A 131 -14.61 6.41 -8.86
N GLU A 132 -14.66 5.65 -9.96
CA GLU A 132 -14.74 6.19 -11.31
C GLU A 132 -16.20 6.18 -11.79
N ARG A 133 -16.68 7.31 -12.32
CA ARG A 133 -17.99 7.42 -12.97
C ARG A 133 -17.88 8.14 -14.29
N ILE A 134 -18.68 7.70 -15.26
CA ILE A 134 -18.81 8.42 -16.53
C ILE A 134 -20.00 9.36 -16.42
N ARG A 135 -19.76 10.66 -16.65
CA ARG A 135 -20.81 11.66 -16.79
C ARG A 135 -21.01 11.96 -18.28
N TYR A 136 -22.19 11.64 -18.78
CA TYR A 136 -22.63 12.02 -20.12
C TYR A 136 -23.19 13.44 -20.05
N LEU A 137 -22.55 14.37 -20.76
CA LEU A 137 -23.08 15.72 -20.95
C LEU A 137 -24.05 15.68 -22.14
N GLU A 138 -25.10 16.50 -22.14
CA GLU A 138 -26.13 16.54 -23.19
C GLU A 138 -25.54 16.72 -24.60
N ILE A 139 -24.36 17.33 -24.70
CA ILE A 139 -23.58 17.48 -25.94
C ILE A 139 -22.09 17.30 -25.60
N GLY A 140 -21.42 16.34 -26.25
CA GLY A 140 -19.96 16.18 -26.18
C GLY A 140 -19.47 14.78 -25.80
N ARG A 141 -18.14 14.63 -25.69
CA ARG A 141 -17.50 13.35 -25.31
C ARG A 141 -17.77 13.02 -23.84
N PRO A 142 -18.03 11.75 -23.48
CA PRO A 142 -18.24 11.35 -22.09
C PRO A 142 -17.06 11.78 -21.22
N LEU A 143 -17.37 12.39 -20.06
CA LEU A 143 -16.37 12.86 -19.12
C LEU A 143 -16.18 11.82 -18.02
N THR A 144 -14.94 11.35 -17.84
CA THR A 144 -14.60 10.52 -16.69
C THR A 144 -14.39 11.39 -15.46
N CYS A 145 -15.17 11.12 -14.44
CA CYS A 145 -15.20 11.80 -13.16
C CYS A 145 -14.79 10.83 -12.04
N TYR A 146 -14.22 11.39 -10.98
CA TYR A 146 -13.71 10.68 -9.83
C TYR A 146 -14.28 11.29 -8.56
N GLU A 147 -14.56 10.44 -7.58
CA GLU A 147 -14.98 10.85 -6.24
C GLU A 147 -14.27 9.99 -5.18
N LEU A 148 -13.98 10.59 -4.02
CA LEU A 148 -13.42 9.85 -2.89
C LEU A 148 -14.45 8.84 -2.37
N THR A 149 -14.00 7.60 -2.14
CA THR A 149 -14.84 6.61 -1.45
C THR A 149 -15.00 6.98 0.03
N LYS A 150 -16.04 6.45 0.69
CA LYS A 150 -16.33 6.72 2.12
C LYS A 150 -15.12 6.45 3.03
N ASN A 151 -14.33 5.42 2.70
CA ASN A 151 -13.10 5.05 3.42
C ASN A 151 -11.82 5.52 2.72
N GLY A 152 -11.92 5.97 1.47
CA GLY A 152 -10.79 6.38 0.64
C GLY A 152 -10.06 7.60 1.18
N ARG A 153 -10.74 8.54 1.85
CA ARG A 153 -10.09 9.72 2.45
C ARG A 153 -9.08 9.33 3.55
N LYS A 154 -9.41 8.33 4.37
CA LYS A 154 -8.48 7.81 5.40
C LYS A 154 -7.27 7.15 4.73
N LYS A 155 -7.52 6.22 3.81
CA LYS A 155 -6.47 5.53 3.04
C LYS A 155 -5.59 6.48 2.23
N LEU A 156 -6.14 7.58 1.72
CA LEU A 156 -5.40 8.56 0.91
C LEU A 156 -4.41 9.38 1.77
N THR A 157 -4.74 9.58 3.05
CA THR A 157 -3.86 10.27 4.01
C THR A 157 -2.53 9.52 4.19
N ASP A 158 -2.55 8.19 4.06
CA ASP A 158 -1.35 7.36 4.17
C ASP A 158 -0.34 7.59 3.03
N TYR A 159 -0.76 8.25 1.94
CA TYR A 159 0.09 8.62 0.82
C TYR A 159 0.55 10.09 0.84
N CYS A 160 0.10 10.87 1.82
CA CYS A 160 0.41 12.31 1.94
C CYS A 160 1.65 12.62 2.77
#